data_AF-A0A924RR56-F1
#
_entry.id   AF-A0A924RR56-F1
#
_cell.length_a   1.000
_cell.length_b   1.000
_cell.length_c   1.000
_cell.angle_alpha   90.00
_cell.angle_beta   90.00
_cell.angle_gamma   90.00
#
_symmetry.space_group_name_H-M   'P 1'
#
loop_
_entity.id
_entity.type
_entity.pdbx_description
1 polymer ?
#
loop_
_entity_poly.entity_id
_entity_poly.type
_entity_poly.pdbx_seq_one_letter_code
_entity_poly.pdbx_strand_id
1 'polypeptide(L)'
;MNKRHRNEHEVDLEACADALYKLLSKRASSYDALDVEVTVNDGHVDAEMSFSAGPDIGVTIDVALGTAQFCTLVGENDEVWSEEPLTGLTLIGVSEEQLTESLKHVVRGMLDLRRPDGPASAPITPDEPEAETHVEDE
;
A
#
# COMPACT_ATOMS: atom_id res chain seq x y z
N MET A 1 -3.92 19.33 -38.00
CA MET A 1 -3.10 18.22 -37.47
C MET A 1 -3.38 18.11 -35.97
N ASN A 2 -4.40 17.35 -35.57
CA ASN A 2 -4.76 17.20 -34.16
C ASN A 2 -3.93 16.07 -33.56
N LYS A 3 -2.73 16.43 -33.08
CA LYS A 3 -1.83 15.49 -32.40
C LYS A 3 -2.24 15.37 -30.93
N ARG A 4 -2.97 14.29 -30.63
CA ARG A 4 -2.80 13.44 -29.44
C ARG A 4 -2.66 14.16 -28.09
N HIS A 5 -3.75 14.71 -27.56
CA HIS A 5 -3.99 14.64 -26.12
C HIS A 5 -4.51 13.23 -25.81
N ARG A 6 -3.65 12.21 -25.89
CA ARG A 6 -3.88 11.02 -25.08
C ARG A 6 -3.61 11.54 -23.67
N ASN A 7 -4.67 11.74 -22.89
CA ASN A 7 -4.71 12.64 -21.74
C ASN A 7 -3.53 12.32 -20.83
N GLU A 8 -2.68 13.30 -20.52
CA GLU A 8 -1.55 13.12 -19.60
C GLU A 8 -2.03 12.50 -18.28
N HIS A 9 -3.25 12.86 -17.87
CA HIS A 9 -3.98 12.27 -16.75
C HIS A 9 -4.26 10.76 -16.86
N GLU A 10 -4.57 10.24 -18.05
CA GLU A 10 -4.74 8.78 -18.26
C GLU A 10 -3.39 8.06 -18.16
N VAL A 11 -2.30 8.71 -18.58
CA VAL A 11 -0.94 8.16 -18.45
C VAL A 11 -0.51 8.11 -16.99
N ASP A 12 -0.82 9.13 -16.20
CA ASP A 12 -0.53 9.17 -14.76
C ASP A 12 -1.35 8.10 -14.00
N LEU A 13 -2.60 7.85 -14.38
CA LEU A 13 -3.44 6.78 -13.80
C LEU A 13 -2.88 5.38 -14.09
N GLU A 14 -2.55 5.09 -15.36
CA GLU A 14 -1.95 3.81 -15.77
C GLU A 14 -0.61 3.58 -15.04
N ALA A 15 0.24 4.61 -14.96
CA ALA A 15 1.52 4.52 -14.25
C ALA A 15 1.35 4.28 -12.74
N CYS A 16 0.38 4.96 -12.10
CA CYS A 16 0.04 4.79 -10.71
C CYS A 16 -0.44 3.35 -10.43
N ALA A 17 -1.37 2.83 -11.25
CA ALA A 17 -1.88 1.47 -11.15
C ALA A 17 -0.78 0.42 -11.32
N ASP A 18 0.07 0.55 -12.34
CA ASP A 18 1.19 -0.35 -12.59
C ASP A 18 2.19 -0.37 -11.43
N ALA A 19 2.54 0.81 -10.89
CA ALA A 19 3.46 0.94 -9.77
C ALA A 19 2.86 0.35 -8.48
N LEU A 20 1.57 0.59 -8.22
CA LEU A 20 0.85 0.06 -7.07
C LEU A 20 0.78 -1.46 -7.13
N TYR A 21 0.38 -2.04 -8.27
CA TYR A 21 0.34 -3.49 -8.49
C TYR A 21 1.72 -4.13 -8.27
N LYS A 22 2.80 -3.52 -8.80
CA LYS A 22 4.17 -4.01 -8.60
C LYS A 22 4.59 -4.01 -7.12
N LEU A 23 4.16 -3.02 -6.34
CA LEU A 23 4.47 -2.96 -4.91
C LEU A 23 3.65 -3.96 -4.10
N LEU A 24 2.35 -4.07 -4.36
CA LEU A 24 1.45 -5.00 -3.69
C LEU A 24 1.82 -6.45 -4.00
N SER A 25 2.05 -6.81 -5.27
CA SER A 25 2.47 -8.16 -5.67
C SER A 25 3.81 -8.58 -5.04
N LYS A 26 4.76 -7.65 -4.87
CA LYS A 26 6.01 -7.92 -4.12
C LYS A 26 5.76 -8.21 -2.64
N ARG A 27 4.72 -7.63 -2.05
CA ARG A 27 4.36 -7.82 -0.64
C ARG A 27 3.38 -8.96 -0.41
N ALA A 28 2.58 -9.33 -1.40
CA ALA A 28 1.55 -10.36 -1.33
C ALA A 28 2.07 -11.66 -0.70
N SER A 29 3.22 -12.15 -1.17
CA SER A 29 3.85 -13.37 -0.64
C SER A 29 4.27 -13.27 0.83
N SER A 30 4.67 -12.08 1.29
CA SER A 30 5.09 -11.86 2.68
C SER A 30 3.91 -11.78 3.66
N TYR A 31 2.69 -11.60 3.13
CA TYR A 31 1.46 -11.46 3.90
C TYR A 31 0.46 -12.57 3.60
N ASP A 32 0.85 -13.65 2.91
CA ASP A 32 -0.07 -14.75 2.56
C ASP A 32 -1.34 -14.26 1.83
N ALA A 33 -1.18 -13.26 0.96
CA ALA A 33 -2.26 -12.80 0.09
C ALA A 33 -2.47 -13.81 -1.03
N LEU A 34 -3.74 -14.12 -1.29
CA LEU A 34 -4.18 -15.01 -2.37
C LEU A 34 -4.16 -14.29 -3.71
N ASP A 35 -4.60 -13.04 -3.71
CA ASP A 35 -4.75 -12.25 -4.92
C ASP A 35 -4.49 -10.77 -4.67
N VAL A 36 -4.15 -10.07 -5.75
CA VAL A 36 -3.99 -8.62 -5.79
C VAL A 36 -4.67 -8.11 -7.05
N GLU A 37 -5.73 -7.32 -6.87
CA GLU A 37 -6.41 -6.64 -7.98
C GLU A 37 -6.08 -5.15 -7.94
N VAL A 38 -5.88 -4.55 -9.11
CA VAL A 38 -5.73 -3.10 -9.28
C VAL A 38 -6.55 -2.67 -10.49
N THR A 39 -7.46 -1.72 -10.27
CA THR A 39 -8.41 -1.25 -11.27
C THR A 39 -8.34 0.27 -11.39
N VAL A 40 -8.43 0.78 -12.61
CA VAL A 40 -8.47 2.23 -12.89
C VAL A 40 -9.91 2.63 -13.19
N ASN A 41 -10.47 3.55 -12.41
CA ASN A 41 -11.87 3.96 -12.48
C ASN A 41 -12.01 5.49 -12.41
N ASP A 42 -12.55 6.14 -13.45
CA ASP A 42 -12.99 7.56 -13.45
C ASP A 42 -12.12 8.54 -12.61
N GLY A 43 -10.80 8.51 -12.79
CA GLY A 43 -9.86 9.40 -12.08
C GLY A 43 -9.20 8.80 -10.82
N HIS A 44 -9.56 7.57 -10.47
CA HIS A 44 -9.09 6.86 -9.29
C HIS A 44 -8.33 5.59 -9.69
N VAL A 45 -7.47 5.15 -8.78
CA VAL A 45 -6.85 3.83 -8.80
C VAL A 45 -7.30 3.09 -7.55
N ASP A 46 -8.05 2.01 -7.77
CA ASP A 46 -8.52 1.12 -6.70
C ASP A 46 -7.61 -0.11 -6.65
N ALA A 47 -7.31 -0.58 -5.45
CA ALA A 47 -6.59 -1.83 -5.27
C ALA A 47 -7.12 -2.63 -4.09
N GLU A 48 -7.14 -3.94 -4.27
CA GLU A 48 -7.56 -4.91 -3.27
C GLU A 48 -6.45 -5.94 -3.04
N MET A 49 -6.30 -6.38 -1.80
CA MET A 49 -5.58 -7.60 -1.46
C MET A 49 -6.52 -8.56 -0.75
N SER A 50 -6.68 -9.75 -1.33
CA SER A 50 -7.49 -10.82 -0.76
C SER A 50 -6.63 -11.86 -0.05
N PHE A 51 -7.12 -12.43 1.05
CA PHE A 51 -6.35 -13.33 1.92
C PHE A 51 -7.08 -14.65 2.18
N SER A 52 -6.30 -15.67 2.53
CA SER A 52 -6.81 -17.00 2.89
C SER A 52 -7.58 -17.00 4.23
N ALA A 53 -7.27 -16.03 5.08
CA ALA A 53 -7.86 -15.85 6.40
C ALA A 53 -7.79 -14.39 6.84
N GLY A 54 -8.82 -13.98 7.59
CA GLY A 54 -9.03 -12.61 8.02
C GLY A 54 -9.80 -11.80 6.97
N PRO A 55 -10.02 -10.50 7.22
CA PRO A 55 -10.67 -9.64 6.25
C PRO A 55 -9.70 -9.26 5.12
N ASP A 56 -10.28 -9.01 3.95
CA ASP A 56 -9.58 -8.43 2.82
C ASP A 56 -9.45 -6.91 3.00
N ILE A 57 -8.51 -6.30 2.29
CA ILE A 57 -8.21 -4.88 2.44
C ILE A 57 -8.20 -4.20 1.09
N GLY A 58 -8.78 -2.99 1.05
CA GLY A 58 -8.86 -2.17 -0.13
C GLY A 58 -8.26 -0.79 0.08
N VAL A 59 -7.95 -0.14 -1.04
CA VAL A 59 -7.63 1.28 -1.09
C VAL A 59 -8.19 1.90 -2.36
N THR A 60 -8.68 3.13 -2.25
CA THR A 60 -9.00 4.00 -3.37
C THR A 60 -8.06 5.20 -3.34
N ILE A 61 -7.37 5.46 -4.45
CA ILE A 61 -6.44 6.57 -4.62
C ILE A 61 -7.03 7.56 -5.63
N ASP A 62 -7.28 8.79 -5.19
CA ASP A 62 -7.52 9.91 -6.11
C ASP A 62 -6.16 10.47 -6.54
N VAL A 63 -5.80 10.21 -7.79
CA VAL A 63 -4.49 10.60 -8.36
C VAL A 63 -4.38 12.11 -8.54
N ALA A 64 -5.50 12.79 -8.81
CA ALA A 64 -5.54 14.23 -8.99
C ALA A 64 -5.41 14.99 -7.67
N LEU A 65 -6.06 14.50 -6.61
CA LEU A 65 -6.01 15.08 -5.28
C LEU A 65 -4.78 14.63 -4.47
N GLY A 66 -4.12 13.54 -4.87
CA GLY A 66 -3.00 12.99 -4.11
C GLY A 66 -3.46 12.45 -2.76
N THR A 67 -4.62 11.77 -2.75
CA THR A 67 -5.22 11.22 -1.53
C THR A 67 -5.51 9.73 -1.69
N ALA A 68 -5.36 8.97 -0.61
CA ALA A 68 -5.72 7.56 -0.56
C ALA A 68 -6.61 7.29 0.66
N GLN A 69 -7.70 6.55 0.47
CA GLN A 69 -8.58 6.12 1.55
C GLN A 69 -8.62 4.60 1.59
N PHE A 70 -8.55 4.03 2.79
CA PHE A 70 -8.43 2.59 2.98
C PHE A 70 -9.76 2.00 3.46
N CYS A 71 -9.98 0.73 3.15
CA CYS A 71 -11.13 0.00 3.68
C CYS A 71 -10.76 -1.43 4.07
N THR A 72 -11.55 -1.98 4.99
CA THR A 72 -11.59 -3.40 5.30
C THR A 72 -12.85 -3.99 4.67
N LEU A 73 -12.70 -5.05 3.89
CA LEU A 73 -13.79 -5.76 3.24
C LEU A 73 -14.29 -6.84 4.22
N VAL A 74 -15.44 -6.60 4.84
CA VAL A 74 -15.99 -7.44 5.93
C VAL A 74 -17.11 -8.37 5.46
N GLY A 75 -17.50 -8.28 4.19
CA GLY A 75 -18.48 -9.12 3.52
C GLY A 75 -18.48 -8.89 2.02
N GLU A 76 -19.27 -9.67 1.27
CA GLU A 76 -19.30 -9.64 -0.21
C GLU A 76 -19.65 -8.24 -0.80
N ASN A 77 -20.32 -7.39 -0.01
CA ASN A 77 -20.69 -6.03 -0.42
C ASN A 77 -20.57 -5.02 0.74
N ASP A 78 -19.84 -5.37 1.81
CA ASP A 78 -19.75 -4.55 3.02
C ASP A 78 -18.30 -4.11 3.25
N GLU A 79 -18.12 -2.79 3.30
CA GLU A 79 -16.83 -2.14 3.46
C GLU A 79 -16.83 -1.24 4.70
N VAL A 80 -15.76 -1.32 5.48
CA VAL A 80 -15.50 -0.41 6.59
C VAL A 80 -14.34 0.50 6.21
N TRP A 81 -14.67 1.75 5.91
CA TRP A 81 -13.71 2.77 5.49
C TRP A 81 -12.95 3.38 6.67
N SER A 82 -11.69 3.75 6.46
CA SER A 82 -10.89 4.50 7.43
C SER A 82 -11.48 5.90 7.66
N GLU A 83 -11.39 6.38 8.91
CA GLU A 83 -11.95 7.68 9.31
C GLU A 83 -11.25 8.85 8.59
N GLU A 84 -9.94 8.76 8.42
CA GLU A 84 -9.13 9.78 7.76
C GLU A 84 -8.42 9.21 6.51
N PRO A 85 -8.40 9.97 5.39
CA PRO A 85 -7.60 9.61 4.23
C PRO A 85 -6.12 9.98 4.45
N LEU A 86 -5.22 9.21 3.83
CA LEU A 86 -3.84 9.61 3.62
C LEU A 86 -3.79 10.73 2.57
N THR A 87 -3.19 11.87 2.90
CA THR A 87 -3.10 13.04 2.02
C THR A 87 -1.66 13.43 1.72
N GLY A 88 -1.45 14.22 0.66
CA GLY A 88 -0.12 14.77 0.32
C GLY A 88 0.73 13.85 -0.56
N LEU A 89 0.10 12.91 -1.26
CA LEU A 89 0.77 12.04 -2.23
C LEU A 89 1.11 12.84 -3.49
N THR A 90 2.33 12.71 -4.00
CA THR A 90 2.74 13.35 -5.25
C THR A 90 2.74 12.30 -6.37
N LEU A 91 1.66 12.27 -7.16
CA LEU A 91 1.37 11.19 -8.10
C LEU A 91 1.37 11.60 -9.59
N ILE A 92 1.26 12.90 -9.88
CA ILE A 92 1.14 13.43 -11.26
C ILE A 92 2.44 14.06 -11.71
N GLY A 93 2.85 13.78 -12.96
CA GLY A 93 3.99 14.45 -13.59
C GLY A 93 5.33 14.23 -12.86
N VAL A 94 5.42 13.14 -12.10
CA VAL A 94 6.60 12.76 -11.30
C VAL A 94 7.40 11.65 -11.98
N SER A 95 8.63 11.44 -11.54
CA SER A 95 9.41 10.27 -11.96
C SER A 95 8.83 8.97 -11.36
N GLU A 96 9.16 7.83 -11.97
CA GLU A 96 8.78 6.51 -11.45
C GLU A 96 9.28 6.28 -10.01
N GLU A 97 10.46 6.80 -9.67
CA GLU A 97 11.02 6.71 -8.33
C GLU A 97 10.18 7.50 -7.31
N GLN A 98 9.82 8.73 -7.64
CA GLN A 98 8.97 9.58 -6.77
C GLN A 98 7.56 9.01 -6.59
N LEU A 99 6.99 8.47 -7.67
CA LEU A 99 5.72 7.75 -7.63
C LEU A 99 5.81 6.54 -6.70
N THR A 100 6.88 5.74 -6.85
CA THR A 100 7.13 4.55 -6.02
C THR A 100 7.27 4.92 -4.54
N GLU A 101 8.01 5.98 -4.21
CA GLU A 101 8.13 6.45 -2.83
C GLU A 101 6.78 6.87 -2.24
N SER A 102 5.96 7.61 -3.00
CA SER A 102 4.61 7.98 -2.56
C SER A 102 3.73 6.74 -2.31
N LEU A 103 3.74 5.78 -3.23
CA LEU A 103 2.91 4.57 -3.12
C LEU A 103 3.38 3.60 -2.03
N LYS A 104 4.64 3.64 -1.58
CA LYS A 104 5.08 2.87 -0.41
C LYS A 104 4.30 3.25 0.86
N HIS A 105 3.92 4.52 1.01
CA HIS A 105 3.09 4.97 2.12
C HIS A 105 1.68 4.40 2.04
N VAL A 106 1.12 4.32 0.83
CA VAL A 106 -0.20 3.72 0.57
C VAL A 106 -0.18 2.23 0.91
N VAL A 107 0.79 1.47 0.38
CA VAL A 107 0.92 0.04 0.65
C VAL A 107 1.11 -0.24 2.15
N ARG A 108 1.88 0.60 2.84
CA ARG A 108 2.03 0.49 4.29
C ARG A 108 0.68 0.70 5.00
N GLY A 109 -0.09 1.72 4.63
CA GLY A 109 -1.40 1.99 5.21
C GLY A 109 -2.38 0.82 5.05
N MET A 110 -2.42 0.21 3.86
CA MET A 110 -3.21 -1.01 3.65
C MET A 110 -2.79 -2.13 4.61
N LEU A 111 -1.50 -2.41 4.70
CA LEU A 111 -0.99 -3.51 5.52
C LEU A 111 -1.14 -3.28 7.02
N ASP A 112 -1.14 -2.01 7.46
CA ASP A 112 -1.39 -1.64 8.86
C ASP A 112 -2.84 -1.95 9.27
N LEU A 113 -3.83 -1.87 8.36
CA LEU A 113 -5.22 -2.28 8.65
C LEU A 113 -5.33 -3.76 9.04
N ARG A 114 -4.48 -4.63 8.48
CA ARG A 114 -4.48 -6.06 8.80
C ARG A 114 -3.82 -6.38 10.14
N ARG A 115 -3.17 -5.41 10.77
CA ARG A 115 -2.55 -5.55 12.09
C ARG A 115 -3.27 -4.66 13.12
N PRO A 116 -4.52 -4.98 13.52
CA PRO A 116 -5.17 -4.26 14.61
C PRO A 116 -4.39 -4.38 15.95
N ASP A 117 -3.54 -5.41 16.10
CA ASP A 117 -2.68 -5.64 17.28
C ASP A 117 -1.19 -5.84 16.91
N GLY A 118 -0.50 -4.83 16.37
CA GLY A 118 0.96 -4.88 16.14
C GLY A 118 1.66 -3.55 16.46
N PRO A 119 2.77 -3.59 17.23
CA PRO A 119 2.88 -2.86 18.49
C PRO A 119 2.69 -1.35 18.32
N ALA A 120 2.02 -0.73 19.30
CA ALA A 120 2.30 0.66 19.64
C ALA A 120 3.82 0.83 19.67
N SER A 121 4.37 1.64 18.76
CA SER A 121 5.77 2.09 18.70
C SER A 121 6.69 1.34 19.65
N ALA A 122 7.19 0.17 19.26
CA ALA A 122 8.35 -0.37 19.96
C ALA A 122 9.51 0.60 19.68
N PRO A 123 10.10 1.26 20.71
CA PRO A 123 11.28 2.07 20.49
C PRO A 123 12.36 1.16 19.90
N ILE A 124 13.11 1.71 18.94
CA ILE A 124 14.28 1.06 18.36
C ILE A 124 15.27 0.86 19.50
N THR A 125 15.35 -0.34 20.07
CA THR A 125 16.45 -0.72 20.95
C THR A 125 17.65 -0.99 20.06
N PRO A 126 18.75 -0.22 20.16
CA PRO A 126 19.97 -0.55 19.43
C PRO A 126 20.53 -1.86 20.00
N ASP A 127 20.81 -2.77 19.07
CA ASP A 127 21.56 -4.02 19.16
C ASP A 127 22.51 -4.07 20.38
N GLU A 128 22.15 -4.86 21.41
CA GLU A 128 23.09 -5.27 22.46
C GLU A 128 23.88 -6.48 21.95
N PRO A 129 25.23 -6.46 22.01
CA PRO A 129 26.04 -7.52 21.44
C PRO A 129 25.90 -8.82 22.24
N GLU A 130 25.84 -9.93 21.50
CA GLU A 130 25.69 -11.30 22.00
C GLU A 130 26.71 -11.60 23.11
N ALA A 131 26.21 -11.97 24.29
CA ALA A 131 27.04 -12.49 25.36
C ALA A 131 27.54 -13.89 24.99
N GLU A 132 28.83 -13.99 24.68
CA GLU A 132 29.53 -15.26 24.57
C GLU A 132 29.42 -16.03 25.89
N THR A 133 28.73 -17.17 25.86
CA THR A 133 28.75 -18.14 26.96
C THR A 133 30.11 -18.84 26.96
N HIS A 134 30.96 -18.56 27.95
CA HIS A 134 32.05 -19.46 28.33
C HIS A 134 31.81 -19.94 29.76
N VAL A 135 31.37 -21.19 29.86
CA VAL A 135 31.33 -21.96 31.10
C VAL A 135 32.59 -22.83 31.05
N GLU A 136 33.40 -22.79 32.09
CA GLU A 136 33.82 -24.01 32.81
C GLU A 136 34.61 -23.65 34.09
N ASP A 137 34.20 -24.34 35.16
CA ASP A 137 34.74 -24.42 36.52
C ASP A 137 36.16 -25.03 36.54
N GLU A 138 37.08 -24.43 37.31
CA GLU A 138 37.83 -25.00 38.47
C GLU A 138 39.03 -24.10 38.87
#